data_AF-A0A240U8L0-F1
#
_entry.id   AF-A0A240U8L0-F1
#
_cell.length_a   1.000
_cell.length_b   1.000
_cell.length_c   1.000
_cell.angle_alpha   90.00
_cell.angle_beta   90.00
_cell.angle_gamma   90.00
#
_symmetry.space_group_name_H-M   'P 1'
#
loop_
_entity.id
_entity.type
_entity.pdbx_description
1 polymer ?
#
loop_
_entity_poly.entity_id
_entity_poly.type
_entity_poly.pdbx_seq_one_letter_code
_entity_poly.pdbx_strand_id
1 'polypeptide(L)' 'MGLACAAALAAPAPWYYWRSQIDGKRLCAQTSPGAGWTRDSAAFEGPGCQPRRRVIVVPMR' A
#
# COMPACT_ATOMS: atom_id res chain seq x y z
N MET A 1 8.21 -13.27 37.56
CA MET A 1 8.72 -12.99 36.20
C MET A 1 7.51 -12.88 35.27
N GLY A 2 6.96 -11.68 35.08
CA GLY A 2 5.77 -11.46 34.26
C GLY A 2 6.16 -11.03 32.85
N LEU A 3 5.76 -11.78 31.83
CA LEU A 3 5.91 -11.37 30.43
C LEU A 3 4.86 -10.27 30.13
N ALA A 4 5.33 -9.03 30.02
CA ALA A 4 4.51 -7.95 29.46
C ALA A 4 4.48 -8.08 27.93
N CYS A 5 3.35 -8.52 27.38
CA CYS A 5 3.11 -8.46 25.94
C CYS A 5 2.88 -7.01 25.52
N ALA A 6 3.89 -6.40 24.87
CA ALA A 6 3.72 -5.12 24.21
C ALA A 6 2.78 -5.30 23.00
N ALA A 7 1.59 -4.70 23.07
CA ALA A 7 0.69 -4.65 21.92
C ALA A 7 1.30 -3.72 20.85
N ALA A 8 1.76 -4.29 19.75
CA ALA A 8 2.23 -3.52 18.61
C ALA A 8 1.02 -2.87 17.91
N LEU A 9 0.92 -1.55 18.02
CA LEU A 9 -0.05 -0.75 17.27
C LEU A 9 0.42 -0.71 15.80
N ALA A 10 -0.12 -1.61 14.98
CA ALA A 10 0.15 -1.60 13.54
C ALA A 10 -0.71 -0.53 12.86
N ALA A 11 -0.07 0.56 12.42
CA ALA A 11 -0.70 1.47 11.45
C ALA A 11 -1.05 0.69 10.16
N PRO A 12 -2.08 1.10 9.40
CA PRO A 12 -2.40 0.47 8.12
C PRO A 12 -1.15 0.48 7.23
N ALA A 13 -0.71 -0.70 6.82
CA ALA A 13 0.53 -0.82 6.06
C ALA A 13 0.38 -0.15 4.69
N PRO A 14 1.31 0.73 4.30
CA PRO A 14 1.23 1.41 3.01
C PRO A 14 1.49 0.42 1.87
N TRP A 15 0.67 0.50 0.83
CA TRP A 15 0.81 -0.30 -0.38
C TRP A 15 1.39 0.53 -1.52
N TYR A 16 2.22 -0.08 -2.36
CA TYR A 16 2.84 0.59 -3.50
C TYR A 16 2.70 -0.24 -4.77
N TYR A 17 2.60 0.43 -5.90
CA TYR A 17 2.88 -0.21 -7.17
C TYR A 17 4.38 -0.34 -7.36
N TRP A 18 4.80 -1.54 -7.70
CA TRP A 18 6.14 -1.87 -8.11
C TRP A 18 6.13 -2.17 -9.60
N ARG A 19 7.12 -1.65 -10.32
CA ARG A 19 7.35 -1.93 -11.74
C ARG A 19 8.62 -2.74 -11.88
N SER A 20 8.54 -3.86 -12.59
CA SER A 20 9.71 -4.63 -12.97
C SER A 20 10.49 -3.86 -14.03
N GLN A 21 11.78 -3.69 -13.79
CA GLN A 21 12.74 -3.11 -14.73
C GLN A 21 13.15 -4.13 -15.81
N ILE A 22 12.84 -5.41 -15.63
CA ILE A 22 13.22 -6.49 -16.54
C ILE A 22 12.14 -6.68 -17.61
N ASP A 23 10.88 -6.80 -17.18
CA ASP A 23 9.75 -7.18 -18.02
C ASP A 23 8.64 -6.12 -18.06
N GLY A 24 8.82 -4.97 -17.40
CA GLY A 24 7.87 -3.85 -17.41
C GLY A 24 6.55 -4.12 -16.66
N LYS A 25 6.36 -5.31 -16.10
CA LYS A 25 5.15 -5.67 -15.36
C LYS A 25 4.98 -4.81 -14.13
N ARG A 26 3.73 -4.58 -13.77
CA ARG A 26 3.35 -3.79 -12.60
C ARG A 26 2.58 -4.67 -11.63
N LEU A 27 2.94 -4.65 -10.35
CA LEU A 27 2.21 -5.35 -9.30
C LEU A 27 2.06 -4.48 -8.06
N CYS A 28 1.06 -4.80 -7.23
CA CYS A 28 0.85 -4.11 -5.98
C CYS A 28 1.39 -4.93 -4.80
N ALA A 29 2.26 -4.33 -3.99
CA ALA A 29 2.81 -4.96 -2.79
C ALA A 29 3.21 -3.91 -1.74
N GLN A 30 3.23 -4.33 -0.47
CA GLN A 30 3.68 -3.50 0.66
C GLN A 30 5.20 -3.28 0.61
N THR A 31 5.96 -4.29 0.22
CA THR A 31 7.42 -4.28 0.12
C THR A 31 7.88 -4.63 -1.30
N SER A 32 9.16 -4.33 -1.60
CA SER A 32 9.74 -4.68 -2.90
C SER A 32 9.71 -6.20 -3.11
N PRO A 33 9.24 -6.70 -4.26
CA PRO A 33 9.27 -8.13 -4.58
C PRO A 33 10.68 -8.69 -4.71
N GLY A 34 11.69 -7.85 -4.98
CA GLY A 34 13.07 -8.27 -5.14
C GLY A 34 13.91 -7.30 -5.95
N ALA A 35 15.13 -7.72 -6.28
CA ALA A 35 16.00 -6.97 -7.17
C ALA A 35 15.35 -6.79 -8.56
N GLY A 36 15.51 -5.61 -9.16
CA GLY A 36 14.89 -5.28 -10.44
C GLY A 36 13.48 -4.70 -10.33
N TRP A 37 12.90 -4.57 -9.13
CA TRP A 37 11.63 -3.85 -8.93
C TRP A 37 11.88 -2.42 -8.45
N THR A 38 11.23 -1.46 -9.09
CA THR A 38 11.25 -0.05 -8.67
C THR A 38 9.86 0.42 -8.26
N ARG A 39 9.79 1.37 -7.33
CA ARG A 39 8.53 1.93 -6.85
C ARG A 39 7.97 2.90 -7.88
N ASP A 40 6.74 2.66 -8.31
CA ASP A 40 6.07 3.36 -9.41
C ASP A 40 4.90 4.26 -8.94
N SER A 41 4.64 4.34 -7.63
CA SER A 41 3.54 5.11 -7.08
C SER A 41 3.80 5.65 -5.67
N ALA A 42 2.96 6.59 -5.26
CA ALA A 42 2.79 6.95 -3.85
C ALA A 42 2.16 5.79 -3.04
N ALA A 43 2.15 5.95 -1.72
CA ALA A 43 1.53 5.01 -0.80
C ALA A 43 -0.01 5.04 -0.92
N PHE A 44 -0.60 3.86 -1.08
CA PHE A 44 -2.04 3.65 -1.00
C PHE A 44 -2.43 3.21 0.43
N GLU A 45 -3.63 3.60 0.85
CA GLU A 45 -4.15 3.33 2.20
C GLU A 45 -4.73 1.91 2.38
N GLY A 46 -4.72 1.08 1.33
CA GLY A 46 -5.39 -0.22 1.39
C GLY A 46 -4.76 -1.30 0.49
N PRO A 47 -5.11 -2.57 0.75
CA PRO A 47 -4.64 -3.71 -0.02
C PRO A 47 -5.03 -3.61 -1.48
N GLY A 48 -4.15 -4.10 -2.37
CA GLY A 48 -4.39 -4.08 -3.81
C GLY A 48 -4.26 -2.71 -4.46
N CYS A 49 -3.65 -1.73 -3.79
CA CYS A 49 -3.39 -0.39 -4.34
C CYS A 49 -4.69 0.28 -4.79
N GLN A 50 -5.75 0.06 -4.01
CA GLN A 50 -7.06 0.59 -4.32
C GLN A 50 -7.02 2.13 -4.26
N PRO A 51 -7.64 2.82 -5.24
CA PRO A 51 -7.74 4.26 -5.18
C PRO A 51 -8.56 4.69 -3.97
N ARG A 52 -8.18 5.81 -3.34
CA ARG A 52 -8.99 6.42 -2.28
C ARG A 52 -10.39 6.67 -2.82
N ARG A 53 -11.40 6.07 -2.19
CA ARG A 53 -12.81 6.28 -2.54
C ARG A 53 -13.14 7.75 -2.30
N ARG A 54 -13.22 8.56 -3.37
CA ARG A 54 -13.71 9.94 -3.27
C ARG A 54 -15.22 9.91 -3.18
N VAL A 55 -15.76 10.22 -2.01
CA VAL A 55 -17.19 10.47 -1.84
C VAL A 55 -17.44 11.91 -2.29
N ILE A 56 -18.00 12.07 -3.49
CA ILE A 56 -18.44 13.37 -3.97
C ILE A 56 -19.82 13.60 -3.38
N VAL A 57 -19.93 14.52 -2.43
CA VAL A 57 -21.23 14.99 -1.95
C VAL A 57 -21.78 15.92 -3.01
N VAL A 58 -22.76 15.46 -3.79
CA VAL A 58 -23.48 16.29 -4.74
C VAL A 58 -24.60 17.01 -3.99
N PRO A 59 -24.57 18.34 -3.84
CA PRO A 59 -25.68 19.07 -3.23
C PRO A 59 -26.91 18.97 -4.14
N MET A 60 -28.05 18.60 -3.57
CA MET A 60 -29.35 18.65 -4.27
C MET A 60 -29.84 20.10 -4.28
N ARG A 61 -30.26 20.59 -5.45
CA ARG A 61 -30.84 21.92 -5.66
C ARG A 61 -32.35 21.86 -5.52
#